data_AF-A0AA36IWU1-F1
#
_entry.id   AF-A0AA36IWU1-F1
#
_cell.length_a   1.000
_cell.length_b   1.000
_cell.length_c   1.000
_cell.angle_alpha   90.00
_cell.angle_beta   90.00
_cell.angle_gamma   90.00
#
_symmetry.space_group_name_H-M   'P 1'
#
loop_
_entity.id
_entity.type
_entity.pdbx_description
1 polymer ?
#
loop_
_entity_poly.entity_id
_entity_poly.type
_entity_poly.pdbx_seq_one_letter_code
_entity_poly.pdbx_strand_id
1 'polypeptide(L)'
;MTSQKCVLEPFEFQQVGGRCKLVLEDDFASCAYCEESRRATRDRDLRAEWLKHQEALRLQRLQDQVTRWLKEHNFQGVNEPKVSRCGLRRTFPLLEAARTQQAMVPLLVRCGANPMQKDLLGYTVLDRLQCQGLRARVRKLWRNWQAAQF
;
A
#
# COMPACT_ATOMS: atom_id res chain seq x y z
N MET A 1 27.62 -16.32 14.31
CA MET A 1 27.82 -15.86 12.92
C MET A 1 28.91 -16.72 12.29
N THR A 2 28.52 -17.76 11.57
CA THR A 2 29.46 -18.67 10.89
C THR A 2 29.77 -18.09 9.51
N SER A 3 30.97 -17.50 9.37
CA SER A 3 31.49 -17.08 8.08
C SER A 3 31.98 -18.32 7.34
N GLN A 4 31.19 -18.81 6.39
CA GLN A 4 31.62 -19.86 5.47
C GLN A 4 32.40 -19.21 4.33
N LYS A 5 33.71 -19.49 4.30
CA LYS A 5 34.57 -19.11 3.18
C LYS A 5 34.25 -20.02 2.00
N CYS A 6 33.87 -19.43 0.87
CA CYS A 6 33.89 -20.13 -0.41
C CYS A 6 35.35 -20.49 -0.71
N VAL A 7 35.66 -21.79 -0.74
CA VAL A 7 36.98 -22.28 -1.15
C VAL A 7 37.07 -22.08 -2.66
N LEU A 8 37.93 -21.16 -3.09
CA LEU A 8 38.35 -21.05 -4.47
C LEU A 8 39.47 -22.08 -4.68
N GLU A 9 39.34 -22.91 -5.71
CA GLU A 9 40.36 -23.85 -6.17
C GLU A 9 41.73 -23.17 -6.36
N PRO A 10 42.86 -23.90 -6.24
CA PRO A 10 44.20 -23.34 -6.37
C PRO A 10 44.41 -22.74 -7.76
N PHE A 11 44.70 -21.45 -7.79
CA PHE A 11 45.07 -20.71 -9.00
C PHE A 11 46.49 -21.08 -9.44
N GLU A 12 46.66 -21.41 -10.72
CA GLU A 12 47.99 -21.60 -11.33
C GLU A 12 48.48 -20.29 -11.97
N PHE A 13 49.73 -19.94 -11.68
CA PHE A 13 50.41 -18.79 -12.28
C PHE A 13 51.36 -19.26 -13.36
N GLN A 14 51.22 -18.73 -14.57
CA GLN A 14 52.15 -18.98 -15.65
C GLN A 14 53.02 -17.73 -15.88
N GLN A 15 54.34 -17.92 -15.79
CA GLN A 15 55.31 -16.85 -16.04
C GLN A 15 55.83 -16.94 -17.48
N VAL A 16 55.54 -15.93 -18.29
CA VAL A 16 56.04 -15.83 -19.67
C VAL A 16 56.75 -14.49 -19.83
N GLY A 17 58.06 -14.52 -20.12
CA GLY A 17 58.86 -13.31 -20.39
C GLY A 17 59.01 -12.36 -19.19
N GLY A 18 59.08 -12.88 -17.96
CA GLY A 18 59.28 -12.06 -16.74
C GLY A 18 58.02 -11.41 -16.18
N ARG A 19 56.85 -11.61 -16.80
CA ARG A 19 55.55 -11.10 -16.32
C ARG A 19 54.65 -12.29 -15.97
N CYS A 20 54.18 -12.35 -14.72
CA CYS A 20 53.21 -13.38 -14.30
C CYS A 20 51.83 -13.00 -14.84
N LYS A 21 51.17 -13.92 -15.55
CA LYS A 21 49.76 -13.80 -15.94
C LYS A 21 48.96 -14.83 -15.14
N LEU A 22 47.84 -14.37 -14.57
CA LEU A 22 46.85 -15.27 -13.99
C LEU A 22 46.15 -15.96 -15.17
N VAL A 23 46.29 -17.28 -15.27
CA VAL A 23 45.53 -18.06 -16.24
C VAL A 23 44.22 -18.39 -15.55
N LEU A 24 43.20 -17.60 -15.83
CA LEU A 24 41.83 -17.99 -15.49
C LEU A 24 41.41 -18.96 -16.58
N GLU A 25 41.36 -20.25 -16.28
CA GLU A 25 40.57 -21.15 -17.11
C GLU A 25 39.14 -20.59 -17.14
N ASP A 26 38.59 -20.40 -18.35
CA ASP A 26 37.29 -19.73 -18.58
C ASP A 26 36.10 -20.45 -17.91
N ASP A 27 36.35 -21.58 -17.27
CA ASP A 27 35.41 -22.32 -16.44
C ASP A 27 35.37 -21.74 -15.03
N PHE A 28 34.93 -20.47 -14.90
CA PHE A 28 34.34 -20.01 -13.65
C PHE A 28 33.03 -20.80 -13.45
N ALA A 29 33.16 -22.04 -12.98
CA ALA A 29 32.08 -22.82 -12.42
C ALA A 29 31.41 -21.93 -11.39
N SER A 30 30.22 -21.41 -11.72
CA SER A 30 29.45 -20.63 -10.78
C SER A 30 29.26 -21.52 -9.57
N CYS A 31 29.86 -21.12 -8.45
CA CYS A 31 29.75 -21.89 -7.22
C CYS A 31 28.27 -22.18 -6.99
N ALA A 32 27.90 -23.45 -6.83
CA ALA A 32 26.49 -23.86 -6.71
C ALA A 32 25.77 -23.09 -5.60
N TYR A 33 26.49 -22.75 -4.53
CA TYR A 33 26.02 -21.89 -3.44
C TYR A 33 25.70 -20.44 -3.88
N CYS A 34 26.52 -19.87 -4.76
CA CYS A 34 26.28 -18.55 -5.34
C CYS A 34 25.07 -18.56 -6.28
N GLU A 35 24.87 -19.63 -7.05
CA GLU A 35 23.64 -19.79 -7.86
C GLU A 35 22.39 -19.92 -7.00
N GLU A 36 22.45 -20.74 -5.96
CA GLU A 36 21.33 -20.96 -5.04
C GLU A 36 20.95 -19.67 -4.30
N SER A 37 21.93 -18.88 -3.87
CA SER A 37 21.71 -17.56 -3.27
C SER A 37 21.07 -16.56 -4.24
N ARG A 38 21.44 -16.60 -5.53
CA ARG A 38 20.81 -15.78 -6.58
C ARG A 38 19.38 -16.22 -6.86
N ARG A 39 19.11 -17.53 -6.92
CA ARG A 39 17.75 -18.08 -7.07
C ARG A 39 16.86 -17.69 -5.89
N ALA A 40 17.37 -17.83 -4.66
CA ALA A 40 16.65 -17.43 -3.45
C ALA A 40 16.32 -15.93 -3.43
N THR A 41 17.24 -15.08 -3.89
CA THR A 41 16.97 -13.63 -4.03
C THR A 41 15.89 -13.37 -5.07
N ARG A 42 15.98 -13.98 -6.27
CA ARG A 42 14.97 -13.84 -7.33
C ARG A 42 13.59 -14.28 -6.85
N ASP A 43 13.49 -15.40 -6.12
CA ASP A 43 12.22 -15.88 -5.58
C ASP A 43 11.64 -14.93 -4.52
N ARG A 44 12.48 -14.31 -3.69
CA ARG A 44 12.05 -13.28 -2.74
C ARG A 44 11.52 -12.05 -3.45
N ASP A 45 12.21 -11.59 -4.49
CA ASP A 45 11.81 -10.41 -5.27
C ASP A 45 10.49 -10.66 -6.00
N LEU A 46 10.34 -11.81 -6.68
CA LEU A 46 9.09 -12.21 -7.33
C LEU A 46 7.92 -12.29 -6.34
N ARG A 47 8.15 -12.82 -5.14
CA ARG A 47 7.12 -12.84 -4.08
C ARG A 47 6.77 -11.42 -3.60
N ALA A 48 7.77 -10.56 -3.43
CA ALA A 48 7.55 -9.17 -3.02
C ALA A 48 6.76 -8.39 -4.08
N GLU A 49 7.08 -8.57 -5.36
CA GLU A 49 6.33 -8.00 -6.49
C GLU A 49 4.91 -8.53 -6.55
N TRP A 50 4.72 -9.84 -6.38
CA TRP A 50 3.39 -10.44 -6.34
C TRP A 50 2.53 -9.89 -5.20
N LEU A 51 3.10 -9.72 -4.00
CA LEU A 51 2.40 -9.11 -2.86
C LEU A 51 2.01 -7.65 -3.13
N LYS A 52 2.91 -6.86 -3.71
CA LYS A 52 2.60 -5.48 -4.13
C LYS A 52 1.48 -5.43 -5.16
N HIS A 53 1.51 -6.32 -6.14
CA HIS A 53 0.47 -6.42 -7.16
C HIS A 53 -0.90 -6.80 -6.55
N GLN A 54 -0.93 -7.76 -5.62
CA GLN A 54 -2.13 -8.14 -4.89
C GLN A 54 -2.70 -6.99 -4.06
N GLU A 55 -1.83 -6.23 -3.39
CA GLU A 55 -2.24 -5.05 -2.63
C GLU A 55 -2.82 -3.96 -3.55
N ALA A 56 -2.19 -3.70 -4.70
CA ALA A 56 -2.70 -2.76 -5.70
C ALA A 56 -4.09 -3.15 -6.21
N LEU A 57 -4.31 -4.42 -6.57
CA LEU A 57 -5.63 -4.93 -6.97
C LEU A 57 -6.67 -4.83 -5.86
N ARG A 58 -6.25 -5.01 -4.60
CA ARG A 58 -7.15 -4.83 -3.45
C ARG A 58 -7.55 -3.37 -3.30
N LEU A 59 -6.62 -2.43 -3.41
CA LEU A 59 -6.90 -1.00 -3.33
C LEU A 59 -7.79 -0.53 -4.47
N GLN A 60 -7.54 -1.00 -5.70
CA GLN A 60 -8.38 -0.72 -6.86
C GLN A 60 -9.83 -1.16 -6.63
N ARG A 61 -10.05 -2.39 -6.17
CA ARG A 61 -11.40 -2.89 -5.85
C ARG A 61 -12.13 -2.03 -4.80
N LEU A 62 -11.40 -1.49 -3.82
CA LEU A 62 -11.98 -0.58 -2.83
C LEU A 62 -12.34 0.77 -3.44
N GLN A 63 -11.48 1.32 -4.32
CA GLN A 63 -11.77 2.56 -5.04
C GLN A 63 -12.98 2.41 -5.97
N ASP A 64 -13.11 1.28 -6.67
CA ASP A 64 -14.26 0.98 -7.53
C ASP A 64 -15.55 0.90 -6.71
N GLN A 65 -15.49 0.28 -5.53
CA GLN A 65 -16.62 0.18 -4.61
C GLN A 65 -17.06 1.57 -4.12
N VAL A 66 -16.11 2.43 -3.73
CA VAL A 66 -16.40 3.82 -3.35
C VAL A 66 -16.97 4.61 -4.52
N THR A 67 -16.37 4.49 -5.71
CA THR A 67 -16.81 5.20 -6.92
C THR A 67 -18.24 4.81 -7.31
N ARG A 68 -18.57 3.52 -7.25
CA ARG A 68 -19.93 3.04 -7.50
C ARG A 68 -20.91 3.62 -6.49
N TRP A 69 -20.56 3.56 -5.20
CA TRP A 69 -21.41 4.10 -4.14
C TRP A 69 -21.65 5.61 -4.28
N LEU A 70 -20.62 6.39 -4.63
CA LEU A 70 -20.75 7.83 -4.88
C LEU A 70 -21.71 8.12 -6.03
N LYS A 71 -21.63 7.37 -7.13
CA LYS A 71 -22.54 7.51 -8.27
C LYS A 71 -23.98 7.19 -7.87
N GLU A 72 -24.21 6.08 -7.16
CA GLU A 72 -25.54 5.69 -6.67
C GLU A 72 -26.20 6.77 -5.80
N HIS A 73 -25.40 7.50 -5.01
CA HIS A 73 -25.89 8.55 -4.11
C HIS A 73 -25.81 9.98 -4.68
N ASN A 74 -25.42 10.10 -5.96
CA ASN A 74 -25.26 11.35 -6.71
C ASN A 74 -24.24 12.33 -6.07
N PHE A 75 -23.09 11.81 -5.64
CA PHE A 75 -21.94 12.62 -5.23
C PHE A 75 -20.91 12.70 -6.35
N GLN A 76 -20.36 13.89 -6.57
CA GLN A 76 -19.33 14.14 -7.59
C GLN A 76 -17.92 13.74 -7.11
N GLY A 77 -17.66 13.80 -5.79
CA GLY A 77 -16.38 13.43 -5.21
C GLY A 77 -16.46 13.04 -3.73
N VAL A 78 -15.39 12.47 -3.19
CA VAL A 78 -15.30 11.92 -1.82
C VAL A 78 -15.47 12.98 -0.72
N ASN A 79 -15.03 14.21 -0.99
CA ASN A 79 -15.12 15.35 -0.07
C ASN A 79 -16.10 16.44 -0.54
N GLU A 80 -16.78 16.21 -1.67
CA GLU A 80 -17.63 17.22 -2.29
C GLU A 80 -19.04 17.17 -1.70
N PRO A 81 -19.55 18.28 -1.16
CA PRO A 81 -20.88 18.30 -0.60
C PRO A 81 -21.94 18.28 -1.70
N LYS A 82 -22.99 17.47 -1.49
CA LYS A 82 -24.24 17.64 -2.21
C LYS A 82 -25.02 18.79 -1.57
N VAL A 83 -25.31 19.81 -2.36
CA VAL A 83 -26.17 20.93 -1.97
C VAL A 83 -27.57 20.78 -2.60
N SER A 84 -28.63 21.07 -1.84
CA SER A 84 -29.97 21.14 -2.41
C SER A 84 -30.11 22.36 -3.32
N ARG A 85 -31.07 22.31 -4.27
CA ARG A 85 -31.36 23.40 -5.22
C ARG A 85 -31.59 24.77 -4.55
N CYS A 86 -32.08 24.76 -3.31
CA CYS A 86 -32.34 25.96 -2.50
C CYS A 86 -31.22 26.30 -1.48
N GLY A 87 -30.11 25.56 -1.46
CA GLY A 87 -28.99 25.78 -0.51
C GLY A 87 -29.28 25.39 0.95
N LEU A 88 -30.52 25.01 1.29
CA LEU A 88 -30.95 24.69 2.66
C LEU A 88 -30.46 23.34 3.19
N ARG A 89 -29.87 22.49 2.35
CA ARG A 89 -29.27 21.21 2.75
C ARG A 89 -27.88 21.07 2.14
N ARG A 90 -26.92 20.73 2.99
CA ARG A 90 -25.54 20.37 2.61
C ARG A 90 -25.21 19.03 3.24
N THR A 91 -24.92 18.03 2.41
CA THR A 91 -24.59 16.68 2.88
C THR A 91 -23.28 16.23 2.27
N PHE A 92 -22.37 15.71 3.09
CA PHE A 92 -21.12 15.12 2.62
C PHE A 92 -21.27 13.60 2.46
N PRO A 93 -20.54 12.97 1.50
CA PRO A 93 -20.57 11.53 1.28
C PRO A 93 -20.34 10.72 2.56
N LEU A 94 -19.36 11.14 3.36
CA LEU A 94 -18.98 10.47 4.60
C LEU A 94 -20.08 10.52 5.68
N LEU A 95 -20.81 11.63 5.77
CA LEU A 95 -21.93 11.80 6.69
C LEU A 95 -23.16 11.02 6.22
N GLU A 96 -23.41 10.98 4.92
CA GLU A 96 -24.48 10.18 4.34
C GLU A 96 -24.23 8.68 4.56
N ALA A 97 -23.00 8.21 4.31
CA ALA A 97 -22.60 6.84 4.60
C ALA A 97 -22.79 6.47 6.08
N ALA A 98 -22.52 7.37 7.02
CA ALA A 98 -22.76 7.09 8.43
C ALA A 98 -24.26 6.88 8.77
N ARG A 99 -25.17 7.45 7.98
CA ARG A 99 -26.62 7.32 8.14
C ARG A 99 -27.18 6.09 7.43
N THR A 100 -26.74 5.82 6.22
CA THR A 100 -27.33 4.79 5.34
C THR A 100 -26.55 3.48 5.36
N GLN A 101 -25.22 3.54 5.35
CA GLN A 101 -24.37 2.37 5.18
C GLN A 101 -23.03 2.53 5.92
N GLN A 102 -23.04 2.30 7.24
CA GLN A 102 -21.88 2.49 8.11
C GLN A 102 -20.63 1.70 7.67
N ALA A 103 -20.81 0.58 6.97
CA ALA A 103 -19.70 -0.20 6.40
C ALA A 103 -18.87 0.56 5.35
N MET A 104 -19.43 1.59 4.72
CA MET A 104 -18.76 2.43 3.73
C MET A 104 -17.85 3.49 4.39
N VAL A 105 -18.08 3.82 5.67
CA VAL A 105 -17.35 4.87 6.38
C VAL A 105 -15.83 4.59 6.43
N PRO A 106 -15.34 3.39 6.80
CA PRO A 106 -13.91 3.11 6.78
C PRO A 106 -13.29 3.13 5.37
N LEU A 107 -14.08 2.83 4.34
CA LEU A 107 -13.61 2.84 2.95
C LEU A 107 -13.41 4.27 2.46
N LEU A 108 -14.42 5.13 2.68
CA LEU A 108 -14.33 6.55 2.35
C LEU A 108 -13.17 7.23 3.07
N VAL A 109 -12.94 6.95 4.36
CA VAL A 109 -11.81 7.51 5.12
C VAL A 109 -10.46 7.05 4.54
N ARG A 110 -10.34 5.78 4.12
CA ARG A 110 -9.12 5.30 3.44
C ARG A 110 -8.89 5.97 2.08
N CYS A 111 -9.96 6.36 1.40
CA CYS A 111 -9.91 7.16 0.17
C CYS A 111 -9.72 8.67 0.42
N GLY A 112 -9.40 9.09 1.65
CA GLY A 112 -9.12 10.50 1.97
C GLY A 112 -10.36 11.34 2.29
N ALA A 113 -11.48 10.72 2.66
CA ALA A 113 -12.63 11.47 3.17
C ALA A 113 -12.30 12.12 4.52
N ASN A 114 -12.64 13.40 4.68
CA ASN A 114 -12.36 14.16 5.90
C ASN A 114 -13.44 13.92 6.98
N PRO A 115 -13.13 13.24 8.10
CA PRO A 115 -14.09 12.96 9.17
C PRO A 115 -14.46 14.18 10.01
N MET A 116 -13.74 15.29 9.88
CA MET A 116 -13.99 16.55 10.60
C MET A 116 -14.98 17.46 9.87
N GLN A 117 -15.45 17.08 8.68
CA GLN A 117 -16.52 17.80 8.01
C GLN A 117 -17.80 17.76 8.84
N LYS A 118 -18.40 18.92 9.02
CA LYS A 118 -19.64 19.11 9.77
C LYS A 118 -20.81 19.27 8.81
N ASP A 119 -21.97 18.71 9.17
CA ASP A 119 -23.24 19.07 8.52
C ASP A 119 -23.71 20.46 8.95
N LEU A 120 -24.86 20.90 8.41
CA LEU A 120 -25.50 22.18 8.77
C LEU A 120 -25.92 22.27 10.24
N LEU A 121 -26.00 21.14 10.94
CA LEU A 121 -26.33 21.07 12.36
C LEU A 121 -25.06 21.05 13.24
N GLY A 122 -23.89 21.12 12.63
CA GLY A 122 -22.60 21.09 13.33
C GLY A 122 -22.10 19.69 13.70
N TYR A 123 -22.78 18.63 13.28
CA TYR A 123 -22.40 17.25 13.60
C TYR A 123 -21.35 16.72 12.64
N THR A 124 -20.33 16.06 13.20
CA THR A 124 -19.31 15.32 12.48
C THR A 124 -19.75 13.88 12.20
N VAL A 125 -18.96 13.14 11.41
CA VAL A 125 -19.24 11.71 11.19
C VAL A 125 -19.20 10.92 12.49
N LEU A 126 -18.30 11.27 13.41
CA LEU A 126 -18.15 10.57 14.68
C LEU A 126 -19.41 10.71 15.53
N ASP A 127 -20.06 11.87 15.49
CA ASP A 127 -21.31 12.11 16.22
C ASP A 127 -22.45 11.23 15.68
N ARG A 128 -22.51 11.05 14.36
CA ARG A 128 -23.54 10.25 13.67
C ARG A 128 -23.35 8.73 13.80
N LEU A 129 -22.13 8.26 14.07
CA LEU A 129 -21.85 6.84 14.24
C LEU A 129 -22.48 6.28 15.52
N GLN A 130 -23.26 5.22 15.39
CA GLN A 130 -23.89 4.54 16.53
C GLN A 130 -22.93 3.59 17.24
N CYS A 131 -22.03 2.93 16.50
CA CYS A 131 -21.10 1.94 17.04
C CYS A 131 -19.79 2.59 17.54
N GLN A 132 -19.47 2.43 18.82
CA GLN A 132 -18.21 2.93 19.41
C GLN A 132 -16.97 2.32 18.77
N GLY A 133 -17.00 1.03 18.40
CA GLY A 133 -15.90 0.36 17.72
C GLY A 133 -15.59 0.98 16.35
N LEU A 134 -16.63 1.36 15.61
CA LEU A 134 -16.47 2.05 14.33
C LEU A 134 -15.89 3.46 14.51
N ARG A 135 -16.31 4.20 15.55
CA ARG A 135 -15.72 5.49 15.92
C ARG A 135 -14.23 5.39 16.20
N ALA A 136 -13.80 4.38 16.96
CA ALA A 136 -12.39 4.16 17.26
C ALA A 136 -11.60 3.82 15.99
N ARG A 137 -12.16 2.96 15.13
CA ARG A 137 -11.55 2.59 13.84
C ARG A 137 -11.37 3.79 12.92
N VAL A 138 -12.38 4.65 12.76
CA VAL A 138 -12.30 5.86 11.94
C VAL A 138 -11.23 6.81 12.47
N ARG A 139 -11.19 7.05 13.79
CA ARG A 139 -10.14 7.87 14.41
C ARG A 139 -8.73 7.33 14.14
N LYS A 140 -8.54 6.02 14.25
CA LYS A 140 -7.25 5.37 13.96
C LYS A 140 -6.86 5.52 12.49
N LEU A 141 -7.79 5.24 11.57
CA LEU A 141 -7.54 5.37 10.13
C LEU A 141 -7.15 6.80 9.75
N TRP A 142 -7.84 7.79 10.30
CA TRP A 142 -7.56 9.20 10.02
C TRP A 142 -6.18 9.64 10.54
N ARG A 143 -5.83 9.27 11.77
CA ARG A 143 -4.49 9.57 12.34
C ARG A 143 -3.37 8.95 11.49
N ASN A 144 -3.54 7.70 11.08
CA ASN A 144 -2.57 7.02 10.24
C ASN A 144 -2.44 7.69 8.87
N TRP A 145 -3.56 8.15 8.29
CA TRP A 145 -3.56 8.90 7.04
C TRP A 145 -2.82 10.23 7.18
N GLN A 146 -3.05 10.99 8.26
CA GLN A 146 -2.33 12.23 8.55
C GLN A 146 -0.82 11.99 8.73
N ALA A 147 -0.44 10.92 9.43
CA ALA A 147 0.96 10.56 9.64
C ALA A 147 1.66 10.12 8.34
N ALA A 148 0.92 9.64 7.33
CA ALA A 148 1.49 9.22 6.05
C ALA A 148 1.69 10.38 5.06
N GLN A 149 1.25 11.60 5.39
CA GLN A 149 1.43 12.79 4.56
C GLN A 149 2.70 13.60 4.91
N PHE A 150 3.38 13.25 6.01
CA PHE A 150 4.63 13.87 6.48
C PHE A 150 5.74 12.83 6.49
#